data_AF-A0A2V6FWS8-F1
#
_entry.id   AF-A0A2V6FWS8-F1
#
_cell.length_a   1.000
_cell.length_b   1.000
_cell.length_c   1.000
_cell.angle_alpha   90.00
_cell.angle_beta   90.00
_cell.angle_gamma   90.00
#
_symmetry.space_group_name_H-M   'P 1'
#
loop_
_entity.id
_entity.type
_entity.pdbx_description
1 polymer ?
#
loop_
_entity_poly.entity_id
_entity_poly.type
_entity_poly.pdbx_seq_one_letter_code
_entity_poly.pdbx_strand_id
1 'polypeptide(L)'
;MHRDINLSGGEITVLKTMGLSGMPVYGKQLVEHIGEMEPVEFLDDLNGLMMLGYVLTDKVNIRTMEDVEKATFRVNASYARDLREAIQPGRRREHERRRRRRG
;
A
#
# COMPACT_ATOMS: atom_id res chain seq x y z
N MET A 1 16.73 -8.92 -5.02
CA MET A 1 16.42 -9.50 -3.70
C MET A 1 14.91 -9.51 -3.58
N HIS A 2 14.29 -10.67 -3.37
CA HIS A 2 12.85 -10.73 -3.11
C HIS A 2 12.65 -10.36 -1.65
N ARG A 3 11.87 -9.32 -1.36
CA ARG A 3 11.54 -8.92 0.01
C ARG A 3 10.28 -9.69 0.41
N ASP A 4 10.31 -10.37 1.54
CA ASP A 4 9.11 -11.01 2.11
C ASP A 4 8.20 -9.91 2.67
N ILE A 5 7.34 -9.38 1.79
CA ILE A 5 6.30 -8.44 2.16
C ILE A 5 5.08 -9.22 2.63
N ASN A 6 4.75 -9.06 3.90
CA ASN A 6 3.51 -9.55 4.48
C ASN A 6 2.57 -8.34 4.67
N LEU A 7 1.39 -8.37 4.05
CA LEU A 7 0.41 -7.29 4.14
C LEU A 7 -0.88 -7.79 4.79
N SER A 8 -1.45 -6.97 5.68
CA SER A 8 -2.79 -7.13 6.24
C SER A 8 -3.86 -6.92 5.15
N GLY A 9 -5.10 -7.34 5.44
CA GLY A 9 -6.23 -7.08 4.55
C GLY A 9 -6.51 -5.58 4.36
N GLY A 10 -6.33 -4.79 5.42
CA GLY A 10 -6.51 -3.35 5.40
C GLY A 10 -5.35 -2.62 4.69
N GLU A 11 -4.10 -3.02 4.93
CA GLU A 11 -2.93 -2.51 4.20
C GLU A 11 -3.05 -2.74 2.69
N ILE A 12 -3.54 -3.91 2.27
CA ILE A 12 -3.82 -4.21 0.85
C ILE A 12 -4.90 -3.27 0.31
N THR A 13 -5.95 -3.00 1.08
CA THR A 13 -7.03 -2.08 0.69
C THR A 13 -6.48 -0.67 0.51
N VAL A 14 -5.73 -0.14 1.49
CA VAL A 14 -5.10 1.19 1.42
C VAL A 14 -4.20 1.32 0.18
N LEU A 15 -3.33 0.32 -0.07
CA LEU A 15 -2.43 0.35 -1.23
C LEU A 15 -3.17 0.26 -2.57
N LYS A 16 -4.27 -0.49 -2.64
CA LYS A 16 -5.10 -0.56 -3.85
C LYS A 16 -5.81 0.78 -4.11
N THR A 17 -6.33 1.41 -3.06
CA THR A 17 -7.02 2.70 -3.14
C THR A 17 -6.07 3.82 -3.57
N MET A 18 -4.85 3.86 -3.02
CA MET A 18 -3.82 4.82 -3.41
C MET A 18 -3.27 4.55 -4.83
N GLY A 19 -3.21 3.29 -5.23
CA GLY A 19 -2.61 2.86 -6.48
C GLY A 19 -1.08 2.75 -6.39
N LEU A 20 -0.52 1.85 -7.20
CA LEU A 20 0.91 1.50 -7.18
C LEU A 20 1.76 2.27 -8.20
N SER A 21 1.21 3.34 -8.80
CA SER A 21 1.89 4.14 -9.82
C SER A 21 2.95 5.10 -9.24
N GLY A 22 3.03 5.22 -7.91
CA GLY A 22 3.90 6.19 -7.23
C GLY A 22 3.44 7.64 -7.39
N MET A 23 2.27 7.86 -8.00
CA MET A 23 1.66 9.18 -8.11
C MET A 23 1.23 9.66 -6.71
N PRO A 24 1.43 10.95 -6.40
CA PRO A 24 0.90 11.53 -5.18
C PRO A 24 -0.64 11.48 -5.14
N VAL A 25 -1.19 11.10 -4.00
CA VAL A 25 -2.62 11.05 -3.70
C VAL A 25 -2.87 11.96 -2.50
N TYR A 26 -3.86 12.85 -2.64
CA TYR A 26 -4.28 13.69 -1.53
C TYR A 26 -5.01 12.85 -0.49
N GLY A 27 -4.65 13.00 0.79
CA GLY A 27 -5.24 12.22 1.87
C GLY A 27 -6.75 12.38 1.96
N LYS A 28 -7.30 13.56 1.65
CA LYS A 28 -8.75 13.75 1.55
C LYS A 28 -9.42 12.79 0.56
N GLN A 29 -8.83 12.62 -0.63
CA GLN A 29 -9.33 11.69 -1.64
C GLN A 29 -9.15 10.23 -1.19
N LEU A 30 -8.06 9.93 -0.48
CA LEU A 30 -7.82 8.60 0.07
C LEU A 30 -8.89 8.22 1.10
N VAL A 31 -9.25 9.15 1.99
CA VAL A 31 -10.32 8.98 2.99
C VAL A 31 -11.67 8.78 2.32
N GLU A 32 -11.99 9.55 1.27
CA GLU A 32 -13.24 9.40 0.50
C GLU A 32 -13.35 8.05 -0.21
N HIS A 33 -12.23 7.44 -0.60
CA HIS A 33 -12.20 6.21 -1.40
C HIS A 33 -12.03 4.92 -0.59
N ILE A 34 -11.68 5.00 0.69
CA ILE A 34 -11.47 3.80 1.50
C ILE A 34 -12.78 3.11 1.94
N GLY A 35 -13.92 3.78 1.77
CA GLY A 35 -15.24 3.18 1.97
C GLY A 35 -15.61 3.00 3.44
N GLU A 36 -16.14 1.83 3.82
CA GLU A 36 -16.66 1.50 5.17
C GLU A 36 -15.57 1.10 6.18
N MET A 37 -14.29 1.31 5.87
CA MET A 37 -13.21 0.98 6.80
C MET A 37 -13.26 1.92 8.01
N GLU A 38 -13.13 1.35 9.21
CA GLU A 38 -13.16 2.13 10.44
C GLU A 38 -11.96 3.10 10.48
N PRO A 39 -12.15 4.39 10.82
CA PRO A 39 -11.07 5.38 10.79
C PRO A 39 -9.84 5.02 11.63
N VAL A 40 -10.05 4.32 12.74
CA VAL A 40 -8.96 3.85 13.62
C VAL A 40 -8.16 2.74 12.94
N GLU A 41 -8.83 1.79 12.29
CA GLU A 41 -8.19 0.70 11.54
C GLU A 41 -7.39 1.26 10.36
N PHE A 42 -7.99 2.19 9.61
CA PHE A 42 -7.31 2.86 8.52
C PHE A 42 -6.05 3.61 8.98
N LEU A 43 -6.13 4.34 10.09
CA LEU A 43 -4.97 5.03 10.65
C LEU A 43 -3.86 4.06 11.06
N ASP A 44 -4.22 2.92 11.66
CA ASP A 44 -3.25 1.91 12.06
C ASP A 44 -2.54 1.29 10.85
N ASP A 45 -3.29 0.85 9.85
CA ASP A 45 -2.73 0.27 8.62
C ASP A 45 -1.91 1.30 7.83
N LEU A 46 -2.37 2.55 7.70
CA LEU A 46 -1.62 3.61 7.03
C LEU A 46 -0.30 3.91 7.77
N ASN A 47 -0.32 3.95 9.10
CA ASN A 47 0.89 4.13 9.90
C ASN A 47 1.85 2.93 9.75
N GLY A 48 1.34 1.70 9.75
CA GLY A 48 2.14 0.50 9.47
C GLY A 48 2.88 0.60 8.13
N LEU A 49 2.16 0.96 7.06
CA LEU A 49 2.73 1.16 5.72
C LEU A 49 3.79 2.26 5.68
N MET A 50 3.60 3.35 6.42
CA MET A 50 4.58 4.44 6.52
C MET A 50 5.82 4.02 7.33
N MET A 51 5.64 3.32 8.44
CA MET A 51 6.72 2.84 9.30
C MET A 51 7.63 1.84 8.57
N LEU A 52 7.05 0.98 7.74
CA LEU A 52 7.80 0.05 6.88
C LEU A 52 8.45 0.73 5.66
N GLY A 53 8.14 2.01 5.43
CA GLY A 53 8.65 2.80 4.31
C GLY A 53 8.00 2.44 2.96
N TYR A 54 6.88 1.73 2.97
CA TYR A 54 6.12 1.36 1.77
C TYR A 54 5.32 2.54 1.22
N VAL A 55 4.84 3.41 2.12
CA VAL A 55 4.16 4.66 1.80
C VAL A 55 5.01 5.81 2.32
N LEU A 56 5.12 6.87 1.51
CA LEU A 56 5.78 8.12 1.85
C LEU A 56 4.73 9.21 2.00
N THR A 57 4.95 10.13 2.94
CA THR A 57 4.11 11.30 3.18
C THR A 57 4.95 12.58 3.17
N ASP A 58 4.32 13.70 2.85
CA ASP A 58 4.90 15.05 2.96
C ASP A 58 4.92 15.59 4.40
N LYS A 59 4.18 14.96 5.32
CA LYS A 59 4.14 15.35 6.74
C LYS A 59 4.98 14.42 7.61
N VAL A 60 5.60 15.01 8.64
CA VAL A 60 6.45 14.26 9.58
C VAL A 60 5.64 13.47 10.61
N ASN A 61 4.39 13.86 10.88
CA ASN A 61 3.59 13.31 11.96
C ASN A 61 2.11 13.25 11.55
N ILE A 62 1.56 12.04 11.49
CA ILE A 62 0.16 11.76 11.18
C ILE A 62 -0.41 11.00 12.39
N ARG A 63 -1.30 11.62 13.16
CA ARG A 63 -1.89 11.00 14.36
C ARG A 63 -3.41 10.95 14.34
N THR A 64 -4.02 11.79 13.50
CA THR A 64 -5.47 11.96 13.42
C THR A 64 -5.93 11.89 11.97
N MET A 65 -7.22 11.64 11.74
CA MET A 65 -7.82 11.69 10.40
C MET A 65 -7.67 13.08 9.76
N GLU A 66 -7.75 14.15 10.56
CA GLU A 66 -7.54 15.52 10.08
C GLU A 66 -6.11 15.73 9.57
N ASP A 67 -5.11 15.08 10.20
CA ASP A 67 -3.74 15.11 9.71
C ASP A 67 -3.61 14.43 8.36
N VAL A 68 -4.28 13.28 8.20
CA VAL A 68 -4.34 12.51 6.95
C VAL A 68 -4.94 13.34 5.84
N GLU A 69 -6.12 13.94 6.04
CA GLU A 69 -6.82 14.69 4.99
C GLU A 69 -5.99 15.84 4.41
N LYS A 70 -5.17 16.45 5.26
CA LYS A 70 -4.29 17.57 4.92
C LYS A 70 -2.92 17.14 4.39
N ALA A 71 -2.64 15.84 4.28
CA ALA A 71 -1.36 15.31 3.83
C ALA A 71 -1.44 14.77 2.40
N THR A 72 -0.27 14.57 1.80
CA THR A 72 -0.11 13.91 0.51
C THR A 72 0.65 12.61 0.70
N PHE A 73 0.17 11.53 0.11
CA PHE A 73 0.76 10.21 0.21
C PHE A 73 1.19 9.69 -1.16
N ARG A 74 2.22 8.87 -1.19
CA ARG A 74 2.61 8.12 -2.40
C ARG A 74 3.26 6.80 -2.04
N VAL A 75 3.09 5.81 -2.88
CA VAL A 75 3.84 4.55 -2.75
C VAL A 75 5.33 4.79 -3.01
N ASN A 76 6.19 4.20 -2.18
CA ASN A 76 7.62 4.22 -2.36
C ASN A 76 8.00 3.41 -3.61
N ALA A 77 8.57 4.08 -4.61
CA ALA A 77 8.97 3.46 -5.88
C ALA A 77 9.97 2.30 -5.70
N SER A 78 10.78 2.31 -4.64
CA SER A 78 11.72 1.23 -4.32
C SER A 78 11.02 -0.08 -3.91
N TYR A 79 9.74 -0.03 -3.54
CA TYR A 79 8.93 -1.18 -3.13
C TYR A 79 7.74 -1.45 -4.07
N ALA A 80 7.46 -0.57 -5.03
CA ALA A 80 6.28 -0.66 -5.89
C ALA A 80 6.13 -2.02 -6.61
N ARG A 81 7.25 -2.61 -7.07
CA ARG A 81 7.23 -3.93 -7.69
C ARG A 81 6.88 -5.04 -6.70
N ASP A 82 7.53 -5.05 -5.55
CA ASP A 82 7.34 -6.09 -4.53
C ASP A 82 5.92 -5.99 -3.94
N LEU A 83 5.41 -4.78 -3.68
CA LEU A 83 4.04 -4.53 -3.23
C LEU A 83 3.01 -5.01 -4.26
N ARG A 84 3.27 -4.79 -5.56
CA ARG A 84 2.40 -5.30 -6.63
C ARG A 84 2.33 -6.83 -6.64
N GLU A 85 3.47 -7.49 -6.43
CA GLU A 85 3.52 -8.95 -6.33
C GLU A 85 2.80 -9.47 -5.07
N ALA A 86 2.93 -8.76 -3.94
CA ALA A 86 2.25 -9.10 -2.68
C ALA A 86 0.72 -8.93 -2.74
N ILE A 87 0.24 -7.87 -3.41
CA ILE A 87 -1.20 -7.59 -3.56
C ILE A 87 -1.89 -8.55 -4.55
N GLN A 88 -1.14 -9.11 -5.51
CA GLN A 88 -1.64 -10.03 -6.53
C GLN A 88 -0.95 -11.41 -6.47
N PRO A 89 -1.14 -12.20 -5.39
CA PRO A 89 -0.46 -13.49 -5.24
C PRO A 89 -0.84 -14.50 -6.33
N GLY A 90 -2.00 -14.34 -6.99
CA GLY A 90 -2.46 -15.19 -8.09
C GLY A 90 -1.55 -15.16 -9.34
N ARG A 91 -0.85 -14.05 -9.60
CA ARG A 91 0.03 -13.92 -10.77
C ARG A 91 1.38 -14.62 -10.58
N ARG A 92 1.83 -14.76 -9.32
CA ARG A 92 3.07 -15.46 -8.93
C ARG A 92 2.97 -16.97 -9.23
N ARG A 93 1.81 -17.58 -8.94
CA ARG A 93 1.53 -19.00 -9.21
C ARG A 93 1.58 -19.36 -10.70
N GLU A 94 1.20 -18.45 -11.60
CA GLU A 94 1.27 -18.70 -13.04
C GLU A 94 2.70 -18.63 -13.58
N HIS A 95 3.51 -17.68 -13.09
CA HIS A 95 4.88 -17.49 -13.56
C HIS A 95 5.83 -18.62 -13.09
N GLU A 96 5.66 -19.13 -11.86
CA GLU A 96 6.40 -20.31 -11.38
C GLU A 96 6.03 -21.59 -12.13
N ARG A 97 4.74 -21.79 -12.45
CA ARG A 97 4.29 -22.96 -13.22
C ARG A 97 4.83 -22.97 -14.65
N ARG A 98 5.00 -21.81 -15.30
CA ARG A 98 5.59 -21.73 -16.64
C ARG A 98 7.09 -22.03 -16.67
N ARG A 99 7.84 -21.66 -15.62
CA ARG A 99 9.28 -21.96 -15.54
C ARG A 99 9.59 -23.44 -15.33
N ARG A 100 8.73 -24.17 -14.60
CA ARG A 100 8.92 -25.63 -14.35
C ARG A 100 8.53 -26.54 -15.52
N ARG A 101 7.92 -26.02 -16.59
CA ARG A 101 7.47 -26.80 -17.76
C ARG A 101 8.44 -26.75 -18.96
N ARG A 102 9.59 -26.09 -18.80
CA ARG A 102 10.71 -26.12 -19.77
C ARG A 102 11.91 -26.75 -19.07
N GLY A 103 11.81 -28.03 -18.80
CA GLY A 103 12.85 -28.93 -18.32
C GLY A 103 12.56 -30.31 -18.86
#